data_AF-A0A6B3I5X2-F1
#
_entry.id   AF-A0A6B3I5X2-F1
#
_cell.length_a   1.000
_cell.length_b   1.000
_cell.length_c   1.000
_cell.angle_alpha   90.00
_cell.angle_beta   90.00
_cell.angle_gamma   90.00
#
_symmetry.space_group_name_H-M   'P 1'
#
loop_
_entity.id
_entity.type
_entity.pdbx_description
1 polymer ?
#
loop_
_entity_poly.entity_id
_entity_poly.type
_entity_poly.pdbx_seq_one_letter_code
_entity_poly.pdbx_strand_id
1 'polypeptide(L)'
;MPLPAEHIPPGTADWRTPDAGRWLAAVPARWAHPLWAVLALVVTMVWYMDGAPLAPCTSADPCGTDWSGLGMMAVLVLTPYWVWRQPRLALAGLAVALVGFAEDGGFTESFGE
;
A
#
# COMPACT_ATOMS: atom_id res chain seq x y z
N MET A 1 28.34 -1.17 19.99
CA MET A 1 28.94 -0.94 21.31
C MET A 1 27.84 -1.16 22.36
N PRO A 2 28.04 -2.01 23.37
CA PRO A 2 27.13 -2.07 24.51
C PRO A 2 27.14 -0.72 25.28
N LEU A 3 26.03 -0.40 25.95
CA LEU A 3 25.92 0.80 26.79
C LEU A 3 26.91 0.73 27.97
N PRO A 4 27.51 1.86 28.39
CA PRO A 4 28.34 1.92 29.59
C PRO A 4 27.53 1.49 30.83
N ALA A 5 28.12 0.63 31.69
CA ALA A 5 27.44 0.04 32.84
C ALA A 5 26.87 1.06 33.82
N GLU A 6 27.49 2.24 33.90
CA GLU A 6 27.07 3.39 34.70
C GLU A 6 25.72 4.01 34.28
N HIS A 7 25.18 3.65 33.11
CA HIS A 7 23.86 4.09 32.65
C HIS A 7 22.75 3.05 32.87
N ILE A 8 23.08 1.87 33.42
CA ILE A 8 22.12 0.78 33.61
C ILE A 8 21.51 0.89 35.01
N PRO A 9 20.18 1.05 35.15
CA PRO A 9 19.53 1.12 36.45
C PRO A 9 19.81 -0.13 37.29
N PRO A 10 20.01 0.01 38.62
CA PRO A 10 20.24 -1.14 39.49
C PRO A 10 19.05 -2.10 39.46
N GLY A 11 19.32 -3.39 39.33
CA GLY A 11 18.29 -4.43 39.20
C GLY A 11 17.82 -4.70 37.77
N THR A 12 18.37 -4.02 36.75
CA THR A 12 18.14 -4.38 35.35
C THR A 12 18.71 -5.78 35.09
N ALA A 13 17.86 -6.70 34.61
CA ALA A 13 18.32 -8.04 34.26
C ALA A 13 19.31 -7.98 33.09
N ASP A 14 20.39 -8.77 33.16
CA ASP A 14 21.34 -8.90 32.06
C ASP A 14 20.63 -9.40 30.80
N TRP A 15 20.74 -8.64 29.71
CA TRP A 15 20.20 -9.04 28.42
C TRP A 15 21.04 -10.18 27.85
N ARG A 16 20.50 -11.40 27.82
CA ARG A 16 21.19 -12.58 27.27
C ARG A 16 20.75 -12.86 25.85
N THR A 17 21.58 -13.56 25.09
CA THR A 17 21.26 -14.00 23.72
C THR A 17 19.92 -14.76 23.59
N PRO A 18 19.46 -15.57 24.57
CA PRO A 18 18.13 -16.18 24.52
C PRO A 18 16.97 -15.19 24.70
N ASP A 19 17.19 -14.04 25.36
CA ASP A 19 16.17 -13.00 25.55
C ASP A 19 15.85 -12.30 24.24
N ALA A 20 16.87 -12.07 23.42
CA ALA A 20 16.70 -11.60 22.04
C ALA A 20 15.88 -12.59 21.21
N GLY A 21 16.12 -13.90 21.36
CA GLY A 21 15.34 -14.94 20.70
C GLY A 21 13.87 -14.95 21.12
N ARG A 22 13.58 -14.78 22.43
CA ARG A 22 12.22 -14.67 22.95
C ARG A 22 11.49 -13.44 22.43
N TRP A 23 12.18 -12.30 22.34
CA TRP A 23 11.61 -11.07 21.76
C TRP A 23 11.35 -11.19 20.26
N LEU A 24 12.24 -11.83 19.50
CA LEU A 24 12.02 -12.07 18.07
C LEU A 24 10.87 -13.06 17.83
N ALA A 25 10.71 -14.05 18.72
CA ALA A 25 9.60 -15.01 18.66
C ALA A 25 8.25 -14.40 19.09
N ALA A 26 8.27 -13.28 19.84
CA ALA A 26 7.10 -12.47 20.08
C ALA A 26 6.74 -11.70 18.79
N VAL A 27 6.18 -12.44 17.81
CA VAL A 27 5.65 -11.87 16.57
C VAL A 27 4.66 -10.76 16.95
N PRO A 28 4.71 -9.57 16.31
CA PRO A 28 3.67 -8.57 16.52
C PRO A 28 2.31 -9.24 16.30
N ALA A 29 1.43 -9.12 17.29
CA ALA A 29 0.15 -9.78 17.27
C ALA A 29 -0.57 -9.50 15.95
N ARG A 30 -1.27 -10.48 15.38
CA ARG A 30 -1.83 -10.40 14.01
C ARG A 30 -2.71 -9.17 13.76
N TRP A 31 -3.27 -8.57 14.81
CA TRP A 31 -4.03 -7.32 14.75
C TRP A 31 -3.15 -6.09 14.41
N ALA A 32 -1.86 -6.11 14.74
CA ALA A 32 -0.89 -5.08 14.37
C ALA A 32 -0.37 -5.25 12.93
N HIS A 33 -0.82 -6.28 12.21
CA HIS A 33 -0.46 -6.44 10.80
C HIS A 33 -1.13 -5.32 9.98
N PRO A 34 -0.36 -4.54 9.20
CA PRO A 34 -0.87 -3.33 8.54
C PRO A 34 -1.94 -3.63 7.48
N LEU A 35 -2.09 -4.90 7.08
CA LEU A 35 -3.05 -5.32 6.06
C LEU A 35 -4.47 -4.83 6.36
N TRP A 36 -4.94 -4.93 7.61
CA TRP A 36 -6.31 -4.53 7.95
C TRP A 36 -6.52 -3.03 7.83
N ALA A 37 -5.55 -2.24 8.30
CA ALA A 37 -5.59 -0.78 8.16
C ALA A 37 -5.52 -0.37 6.68
N VAL A 38 -4.66 -1.02 5.90
CA VAL A 38 -4.53 -0.77 4.45
C VAL A 38 -5.82 -1.14 3.72
N LEU A 39 -6.43 -2.29 4.01
CA LEU A 39 -7.70 -2.69 3.40
C LEU A 39 -8.82 -1.72 3.74
N ALA A 40 -8.93 -1.30 4.99
CA ALA A 40 -9.91 -0.29 5.40
C ALA A 40 -9.70 1.02 4.64
N LEU A 41 -8.45 1.48 4.53
CA LEU A 41 -8.10 2.68 3.78
C LEU A 41 -8.50 2.57 2.30
N VAL A 42 -8.15 1.47 1.64
CA VAL A 42 -8.48 1.22 0.23
C VAL A 42 -10.00 1.23 0.03
N VAL A 43 -10.76 0.54 0.88
CA VAL A 43 -12.22 0.52 0.80
C VAL A 43 -12.80 1.92 0.97
N THR A 44 -12.32 2.70 1.95
CA THR A 44 -12.80 4.08 2.15
C THR A 44 -12.45 4.99 0.97
N MET A 45 -11.30 4.78 0.33
CA MET A 45 -10.89 5.54 -0.84
C MET A 45 -11.82 5.23 -2.03
N VAL A 46 -12.11 3.96 -2.29
CA VAL A 46 -13.05 3.55 -3.34
C VAL A 46 -14.45 4.12 -3.08
N TRP A 47 -14.94 4.01 -1.83
CA TRP A 47 -16.22 4.57 -1.43
C TRP A 47 -16.32 6.09 -1.67
N TYR A 48 -15.25 6.82 -1.34
CA TYR A 48 -15.18 8.26 -1.56
C TYR A 48 -15.21 8.62 -3.06
N MET A 49 -14.49 7.87 -3.89
CA MET A 49 -14.45 8.12 -5.34
C MET A 49 -15.79 7.80 -6.00
N ASP A 50 -16.47 6.72 -5.62
CA ASP A 50 -17.78 6.33 -6.15
C ASP A 50 -18.89 7.33 -5.79
N GLY A 51 -18.83 7.90 -4.59
CA GLY A 51 -19.80 8.91 -4.13
C GLY A 51 -19.58 10.32 -4.68
N ALA A 52 -18.51 10.58 -5.43
CA ALA A 52 -18.18 11.91 -5.91
C ALA A 52 -19.05 12.31 -7.11
N PRO A 53 -19.78 13.44 -7.07
CA PRO A 53 -20.61 13.87 -8.18
C PRO A 53 -19.76 14.25 -9.39
N LEU A 54 -20.07 13.66 -10.56
CA LEU A 54 -19.50 14.01 -11.87
C LEU A 54 -20.08 15.32 -12.41
N ALA A 55 -20.09 16.37 -11.59
CA ALA A 55 -20.52 17.68 -12.04
C ALA A 55 -19.51 18.22 -13.07
N PRO A 56 -19.97 18.77 -14.22
CA PRO A 56 -19.06 19.39 -15.17
C PRO A 56 -18.38 20.58 -14.50
N CYS A 57 -17.05 20.55 -14.48
CA CYS A 57 -16.25 21.57 -13.84
C CYS A 57 -16.42 22.93 -14.54
N THR A 58 -16.26 24.02 -13.78
CA THR A 58 -16.34 25.38 -14.32
C THR A 58 -15.09 26.17 -13.96
N SER A 59 -14.90 27.34 -14.58
CA SER A 59 -13.80 28.23 -14.18
C SER A 59 -13.91 28.73 -12.74
N ALA A 60 -15.11 28.69 -12.14
CA ALA A 60 -15.35 29.06 -10.74
C ALA A 60 -15.21 27.89 -9.76
N ASP A 61 -15.26 26.65 -10.27
CA ASP A 61 -15.09 25.41 -9.49
C ASP A 61 -14.31 24.41 -10.35
N PRO A 62 -12.96 24.47 -10.31
CA PRO A 62 -12.12 23.63 -11.15
C PRO A 62 -12.28 22.16 -10.77
N CYS A 63 -12.02 21.27 -11.73
CA CYS A 63 -12.04 19.83 -11.45
C CYS A 63 -11.09 19.51 -10.29
N GLY A 64 -11.55 18.63 -9.40
CA GLY A 64 -10.69 18.01 -8.41
C GLY A 64 -9.57 17.20 -9.06
N THR A 65 -8.62 16.76 -8.24
CA THR A 65 -7.53 15.88 -8.65
C THR A 65 -8.06 14.62 -9.33
N ASP A 66 -7.45 14.25 -10.47
CA ASP A 66 -7.68 12.96 -11.12
C ASP A 66 -7.03 11.83 -10.31
N TRP A 67 -7.75 11.35 -9.30
CA TRP A 67 -7.30 10.29 -8.40
C TRP A 67 -7.16 8.95 -9.12
N SER A 68 -8.03 8.67 -10.09
CA SER A 68 -7.98 7.45 -10.92
C SER A 68 -6.71 7.39 -11.76
N GLY A 69 -6.41 8.45 -12.51
CA GLY A 69 -5.21 8.52 -13.35
C GLY A 69 -3.94 8.48 -12.54
N LEU A 70 -3.89 9.19 -11.40
CA LEU A 70 -2.76 9.12 -10.46
C LEU A 70 -2.57 7.71 -9.89
N GLY A 71 -3.65 7.04 -9.51
CA GLY A 71 -3.62 5.67 -9.01
C GLY A 71 -3.08 4.70 -10.06
N MET A 72 -3.56 4.80 -11.29
CA MET A 72 -3.09 3.98 -12.42
C MET A 72 -1.60 4.23 -12.72
N MET A 73 -1.16 5.49 -12.73
CA MET A 73 0.27 5.83 -12.88
C MET A 73 1.13 5.21 -11.78
N ALA A 74 0.68 5.25 -10.52
CA ALA A 74 1.39 4.60 -9.42
C ALA A 74 1.48 3.07 -9.62
N VAL A 75 0.40 2.42 -10.04
CA VAL A 75 0.39 0.98 -10.34
C VAL A 75 1.38 0.65 -11.47
N LEU A 76 1.40 1.42 -12.55
CA LEU A 76 2.30 1.21 -13.69
C LEU A 76 3.78 1.36 -13.30
N VAL A 77 4.10 2.31 -12.41
CA VAL A 77 5.49 2.51 -11.93
C VAL A 77 5.89 1.45 -10.91
N LEU A 78 4.99 1.05 -10.00
CA LEU A 78 5.30 0.12 -8.93
C LEU A 78 5.32 -1.34 -9.38
N THR A 79 4.51 -1.71 -10.38
CA THR A 79 4.45 -3.08 -10.91
C THR A 79 5.82 -3.61 -11.37
N PRO A 80 6.63 -2.92 -12.21
CA PRO A 80 7.95 -3.42 -12.60
C PRO A 80 8.91 -3.50 -11.40
N TYR A 81 8.80 -2.59 -10.43
CA TYR A 81 9.55 -2.70 -9.18
C TYR A 81 9.19 -3.96 -8.39
N TRP A 82 7.89 -4.31 -8.33
CA TRP A 82 7.42 -5.52 -7.66
C TRP A 82 7.77 -6.80 -8.41
N VAL A 83 7.85 -6.80 -9.74
CA VAL A 83 8.35 -7.96 -10.51
C VAL A 83 9.73 -8.37 -10.00
N TRP A 84 10.58 -7.39 -9.67
CA TRP A 84 11.92 -7.66 -9.16
C TRP A 84 11.98 -7.99 -7.66
N ARG A 85 11.20 -7.30 -6.82
CA ARG A 85 11.30 -7.43 -5.35
C ARG A 85 10.28 -8.37 -4.71
N GLN A 86 9.07 -8.44 -5.23
CA GLN A 86 7.93 -9.15 -4.63
C GLN A 86 6.93 -9.65 -5.70
N PRO A 87 7.18 -10.82 -6.32
CA PRO A 87 6.41 -11.29 -7.49
C PRO A 87 4.92 -11.51 -7.20
N ARG A 88 4.54 -11.80 -5.94
CA ARG A 88 3.12 -11.91 -5.55
C ARG A 88 2.39 -10.56 -5.65
N LEU A 89 3.05 -9.46 -5.32
CA LEU A 89 2.47 -8.12 -5.49
C LEU A 89 2.44 -7.70 -6.96
N ALA A 90 3.41 -8.14 -7.76
CA ALA A 90 3.41 -7.89 -9.20
C ALA A 90 2.15 -8.46 -9.87
N LEU A 91 1.71 -9.66 -9.48
CA LEU A 91 0.46 -10.24 -9.98
C LEU A 91 -0.76 -9.37 -9.64
N ALA A 92 -0.82 -8.84 -8.42
CA ALA A 92 -1.90 -7.94 -8.01
C ALA A 92 -1.86 -6.62 -8.79
N GLY A 93 -0.68 -6.00 -8.93
CA GLY A 93 -0.49 -4.78 -9.72
C GLY A 93 -0.88 -4.98 -11.20
N LEU A 94 -0.50 -6.12 -11.79
CA LEU A 94 -0.82 -6.45 -13.17
C LEU A 94 -2.32 -6.69 -13.37
N ALA A 95 -3.00 -7.33 -12.41
CA ALA A 95 -4.45 -7.48 -12.44
C ALA A 95 -5.16 -6.11 -12.39
N VAL A 96 -4.72 -5.21 -11.51
CA VAL A 96 -5.27 -3.84 -11.43
C VAL A 96 -5.04 -3.07 -12.73
N ALA A 97 -3.85 -3.17 -13.32
CA ALA A 97 -3.55 -2.53 -14.61
C ALA A 97 -4.42 -3.07 -15.75
N LEU A 98 -4.69 -4.38 -15.80
CA LEU A 98 -5.57 -4.98 -16.81
C LEU A 98 -7.02 -4.52 -16.67
N VAL A 99 -7.52 -4.38 -15.44
CA VAL A 99 -8.88 -3.86 -15.19
C VAL A 99 -8.98 -2.41 -15.65
N GLY A 100 -8.05 -1.54 -15.25
CA GLY A 100 -8.05 -0.14 -15.68
C GLY A 100 -7.96 -0.01 -17.21
N PHE A 101 -7.09 -0.79 -17.85
CA PHE A 101 -6.99 -0.82 -19.32
C PHE A 101 -8.29 -1.28 -20.00
N ALA A 102 -9.07 -2.18 -19.36
CA ALA A 102 -10.37 -2.60 -19.87
C ALA A 102 -11.43 -1.50 -19.74
N GLU A 103 -11.47 -0.82 -18.60
CA GLU A 103 -12.41 0.27 -18.30
C GLU A 103 -12.20 1.45 -19.25
N ASP A 104 -10.95 1.74 -19.62
CA ASP A 104 -10.61 2.79 -20.60
C ASP A 104 -10.92 2.39 -22.05
N GLY A 105 -11.51 1.21 -22.30
CA GLY A 105 -11.80 0.74 -23.66
C GLY A 105 -10.55 0.30 -24.44
N GLY A 106 -9.42 0.14 -23.76
CA GLY A 106 -8.14 -0.20 -24.40
C GLY A 106 -8.19 -1.50 -25.19
N PHE A 107 -9.00 -2.48 -24.79
CA PHE A 107 -9.21 -3.72 -25.56
C PHE A 107 -9.93 -3.48 -26.89
N THR A 108 -11.03 -2.73 -26.88
CA THR A 108 -11.76 -2.38 -28.11
C THR A 108 -10.90 -1.56 -29.06
N GLU A 109 -10.11 -0.60 -28.55
CA GLU A 109 -9.22 0.22 -29.37
C GLU A 109 -8.01 -0.55 -29.94
N SER A 110 -7.46 -1.50 -29.18
CA SER A 110 -6.27 -2.25 -29.60
C SER A 110 -6.57 -3.45 -30.49
N PHE A 111 -7.78 -4.02 -30.40
CA PHE A 111 -8.18 -5.22 -31.15
C PHE A 111 -9.23 -4.96 -32.24
N GLY A 112 -9.79 -3.76 -32.33
CA GLY A 112 -10.62 -3.32 -33.46
C GLY A 112 -11.94 -4.07 -33.57
N GLU A 113 -12.75 -4.04 -32.52
CA GLU A 113 -14.17 -4.45 -32.53
C GLU A 113 -15.10 -3.25 -32.31
#